data_AF-A0A1C6NVC6-F1
#
_entry.id   AF-A0A1C6NVC6-F1
#
_cell.length_a   1.000
_cell.length_b   1.000
_cell.length_c   1.000
_cell.angle_alpha   90.00
_cell.angle_beta   90.00
_cell.angle_gamma   90.00
#
_symmetry.space_group_name_H-M   'P 1'
#
loop_
_entity.id
_entity.type
_entity.pdbx_description
1 polymer ?
#
loop_
_entity_poly.entity_id
_entity_poly.type
_entity_poly.pdbx_seq_one_letter_code
_entity_poly.pdbx_strand_id
1 'polypeptide(L)'
;MPQVLSKGARITGGVFCLLLALHTWIWVLRDILELGFAGTWKVWTGAFGPSAGGLTEIPATTADDVGLGLLQIAAAFAAFTGAWAAGGLMAVTTALTLAWRLPVIWHAGLHSESTPYYALRGFFDDPSVDAAWSSCFWASLFCLPLAIVLMAGIRRWTGQPDGPAQPYGAPAQPYGQPYGQQFGQPYGQFGQPFGQGQPQPPHAAHPPEPLLPSECPQRPTGVHAVVAALFCALLVLFSAGWSIHAFSTAGADHWLRLFTGRGTVVTLLDASPGWEWLTLIAVGGAACVLAGVRTLSARGFSLGLAVLLLPRAVTVLWGYFDAGVFFELGAAPVAGFFSRLQLLITLAGAVTLIVLTLRPGVPAQPGPAPLAAGAPSFGSPPGQMGPGQFPPGQAQPYVPPQPGPGQAGPAYAYPPVQPAASPPPAGPPPGAPPGTPPPPAGPPPGAPTAAPPASPPSQGGGDGAEGTDGAGGTDGGVGGVGGVGGVFGPPPAY
;
A
#
# COMPACT_ATOMS: atom_id res chain seq x y z
N MET A 1 5.34 2.69 -22.16
CA MET A 1 3.96 3.21 -22.20
C MET A 1 3.29 2.92 -20.86
N PRO A 2 2.44 3.81 -20.33
CA PRO A 2 1.71 3.56 -19.09
C PRO A 2 0.75 2.37 -19.22
N GLN A 3 0.74 1.51 -18.22
CA GLN A 3 -0.21 0.40 -18.09
C GLN A 3 -1.30 0.77 -17.09
N VAL A 4 -2.54 0.45 -17.41
CA VAL A 4 -3.72 0.73 -16.58
C VAL A 4 -4.55 -0.53 -16.45
N LEU A 5 -5.19 -0.70 -15.30
CA LEU A 5 -6.09 -1.83 -15.08
C LEU A 5 -7.45 -1.54 -15.72
N SER A 6 -8.02 -2.50 -16.43
CA SER A 6 -9.37 -2.40 -17.00
C SER A 6 -10.44 -2.23 -15.91
N LYS A 7 -11.59 -1.63 -16.26
CA LYS A 7 -12.70 -1.40 -15.31
C LYS A 7 -13.21 -2.71 -14.69
N GLY A 8 -13.39 -3.76 -15.52
CA GLY A 8 -13.81 -5.08 -15.04
C GLY A 8 -12.82 -5.66 -14.03
N ALA A 9 -11.53 -5.65 -14.36
CA ALA A 9 -10.50 -6.16 -13.47
C ALA A 9 -10.37 -5.36 -12.16
N ARG A 10 -10.61 -4.04 -12.18
CA ARG A 10 -10.70 -3.23 -10.94
C ARG A 10 -11.85 -3.70 -10.06
N ILE A 11 -13.05 -3.83 -10.61
CA ILE A 11 -14.24 -4.22 -9.83
C ILE A 11 -14.04 -5.62 -9.24
N THR A 12 -13.65 -6.60 -10.06
CA THR A 12 -13.39 -7.97 -9.59
C THR A 12 -12.27 -8.01 -8.56
N GLY A 13 -11.15 -7.31 -8.80
CA GLY A 13 -10.05 -7.25 -7.86
C GLY A 13 -10.42 -6.59 -6.52
N GLY A 14 -11.25 -5.54 -6.57
CA GLY A 14 -11.79 -4.87 -5.37
C GLY A 14 -12.67 -5.80 -4.53
N VAL A 15 -13.50 -6.64 -5.17
CA VAL A 15 -14.31 -7.66 -4.46
C VAL A 15 -13.42 -8.68 -3.75
N PHE A 16 -12.39 -9.20 -4.41
CA PHE A 16 -11.43 -10.11 -3.75
C PHE A 16 -10.71 -9.41 -2.59
N CYS A 17 -10.31 -8.16 -2.73
CA CYS A 17 -9.70 -7.40 -1.63
C CYS A 17 -10.65 -7.22 -0.44
N LEU A 18 -11.96 -7.04 -0.67
CA LEU A 18 -12.94 -7.02 0.42
C LEU A 18 -13.10 -8.38 1.10
N LEU A 19 -13.09 -9.49 0.35
CA LEU A 19 -13.16 -10.82 0.94
C LEU A 19 -11.93 -11.13 1.80
N LEU A 20 -10.74 -10.74 1.33
CA LEU A 20 -9.50 -10.85 2.11
C LEU A 20 -9.55 -9.94 3.35
N ALA A 21 -10.04 -8.71 3.22
CA ALA A 21 -10.25 -7.81 4.36
C ALA A 21 -11.18 -8.43 5.40
N LEU A 22 -12.34 -8.94 4.98
CA LEU A 22 -13.29 -9.59 5.87
C LEU A 22 -12.66 -10.76 6.61
N HIS A 23 -11.91 -11.61 5.90
CA HIS A 23 -11.16 -12.71 6.51
C HIS A 23 -10.19 -12.21 7.59
N THR A 24 -9.35 -11.22 7.29
CA THR A 24 -8.38 -10.68 8.26
C THR A 24 -9.08 -10.06 9.48
N TRP A 25 -10.14 -9.26 9.26
CA TRP A 25 -10.86 -8.58 10.34
C TRP A 25 -11.69 -9.51 11.22
N ILE A 26 -12.14 -10.67 10.72
CA ILE A 26 -12.80 -11.69 11.55
C ILE A 26 -11.83 -12.19 12.63
N TRP A 27 -10.57 -12.44 12.29
CA TRP A 27 -9.55 -12.88 13.25
C TRP A 27 -9.16 -11.78 14.24
N VAL A 28 -9.03 -10.53 13.76
CA VAL A 28 -8.78 -9.38 14.65
C VAL A 28 -9.94 -9.20 15.63
N LEU A 29 -11.17 -9.33 15.17
CA LEU A 29 -12.36 -9.21 16.04
C LEU A 29 -12.44 -10.37 17.03
N ARG A 30 -12.14 -11.60 16.60
CA ARG A 30 -12.05 -12.77 17.49
C ARG A 30 -11.11 -12.49 18.66
N ASP A 31 -9.88 -12.05 18.39
CA ASP A 31 -8.90 -11.76 19.45
C ASP A 31 -9.40 -10.68 20.42
N ILE A 32 -10.07 -9.64 19.91
CA ILE A 32 -10.64 -8.57 20.75
C ILE A 32 -11.79 -9.12 21.61
N LEU A 33 -12.60 -10.04 21.09
CA LEU A 33 -13.72 -10.63 21.81
C LEU A 33 -13.27 -11.66 22.86
N GLU A 34 -12.23 -12.44 22.56
CA GLU A 34 -11.70 -13.49 23.43
C GLU A 34 -10.77 -12.92 24.51
N LEU A 35 -9.82 -12.04 24.15
CA LEU A 35 -8.83 -11.49 25.08
C LEU A 35 -9.23 -10.13 25.68
N GLY A 36 -10.27 -9.50 25.13
CA GLY A 36 -10.60 -8.10 25.39
C GLY A 36 -9.61 -7.14 24.72
N PHE A 37 -10.06 -5.94 24.37
CA PHE A 37 -9.22 -4.94 23.69
C PHE A 37 -7.89 -4.66 24.42
N ALA A 38 -7.90 -4.56 25.76
CA ALA A 38 -6.69 -4.31 26.53
C ALA A 38 -5.70 -5.50 26.50
N GLY A 39 -6.21 -6.73 26.48
CA GLY A 39 -5.39 -7.93 26.33
C GLY A 39 -4.77 -7.98 24.94
N THR A 40 -5.59 -7.84 23.90
CA THR A 40 -5.13 -7.77 22.50
C THR A 40 -4.11 -6.65 22.29
N TRP A 41 -4.32 -5.46 22.85
CA TRP A 41 -3.39 -4.34 22.76
C TRP A 41 -2.04 -4.66 23.41
N LYS A 42 -2.02 -5.34 24.56
CA LYS A 42 -0.78 -5.80 25.20
C LYS A 42 -0.04 -6.84 24.36
N VAL A 43 -0.76 -7.71 23.63
CA VAL A 43 -0.14 -8.63 22.65
C VAL A 43 0.52 -7.82 21.53
N TRP A 44 -0.23 -6.91 20.91
CA TRP A 44 0.24 -6.14 19.75
C TRP A 44 1.40 -5.18 20.05
N THR A 45 1.54 -4.77 21.31
CA THR A 45 2.63 -3.90 21.78
C THR A 45 3.81 -4.69 22.36
N GLY A 46 3.72 -6.02 22.42
CA GLY A 46 4.76 -6.89 23.00
C GLY A 46 4.86 -6.83 24.53
N ALA A 47 3.89 -6.23 25.21
CA ALA A 47 3.93 -6.00 26.66
C ALA A 47 3.88 -7.29 27.50
N PHE A 48 3.45 -8.43 26.93
CA PHE A 48 3.49 -9.73 27.61
C PHE A 48 4.91 -10.31 27.77
N GLY A 49 5.90 -9.74 27.06
CA GLY A 49 7.27 -10.27 27.07
C GLY A 49 7.36 -11.72 26.58
N PRO A 50 8.50 -12.41 26.82
CA PRO A 50 8.70 -13.80 26.41
C PRO A 50 7.80 -14.79 27.17
N SER A 51 7.38 -14.39 28.37
CA SER A 51 6.55 -15.17 29.30
C SER A 51 5.08 -14.81 29.15
N ALA A 52 4.54 -15.00 27.94
CA ALA A 52 3.10 -15.00 27.68
C ALA A 52 2.36 -16.19 28.33
N GLY A 53 3.02 -16.97 29.19
CA GLY A 53 2.50 -18.19 29.82
C GLY A 53 1.33 -17.98 30.79
N GLY A 54 0.86 -16.75 30.97
CA GLY A 54 -0.38 -16.44 31.68
C GLY A 54 -1.61 -16.29 30.79
N LEU A 55 -1.46 -16.31 29.46
CA LEU A 55 -2.59 -16.29 28.54
C LEU A 55 -3.21 -17.69 28.47
N THR A 56 -4.51 -17.78 28.78
CA THR A 56 -5.29 -19.02 28.65
C THR A 56 -5.56 -19.38 27.20
N GLU A 57 -5.50 -18.40 26.29
CA GLU A 57 -5.75 -18.54 24.87
C GLU A 57 -4.68 -17.80 24.06
N ILE A 58 -4.32 -18.38 22.93
CA ILE A 58 -3.25 -17.88 22.08
C ILE A 58 -3.85 -16.86 21.11
N PRO A 59 -3.38 -15.60 21.11
CA PRO A 59 -3.85 -14.60 20.15
C PRO A 59 -3.62 -15.10 18.73
N ALA A 60 -4.62 -14.93 17.87
CA ALA A 60 -4.47 -15.28 16.47
C ALA A 60 -3.69 -14.24 15.69
N THR A 61 -3.78 -12.96 16.07
CA THR A 61 -3.36 -11.81 15.26
C THR A 61 -2.27 -10.97 15.91
N THR A 62 -1.52 -10.27 15.05
CA THR A 62 -0.57 -9.21 15.46
C THR A 62 -0.97 -7.85 14.90
N ALA A 63 -0.18 -6.82 15.22
CA ALA A 63 -0.34 -5.49 14.62
C ALA A 63 -0.18 -5.51 13.08
N ASP A 64 0.53 -6.50 12.53
CA ASP A 64 0.68 -6.66 11.08
C ASP A 64 -0.63 -7.10 10.42
N ASP A 65 -1.48 -7.89 11.09
CA ASP A 65 -2.82 -8.21 10.57
C ASP A 65 -3.71 -6.96 10.49
N VAL A 66 -3.58 -6.02 11.44
CA VAL A 66 -4.28 -4.73 11.36
C VAL A 66 -3.80 -3.94 10.14
N GLY A 67 -2.49 -3.87 9.92
CA GLY A 67 -1.90 -3.26 8.73
C GLY A 67 -2.36 -3.92 7.43
N LEU A 68 -2.40 -5.24 7.40
CA LEU A 68 -2.82 -6.03 6.25
C LEU A 68 -4.31 -5.82 5.95
N GLY A 69 -5.17 -5.80 6.99
CA GLY A 69 -6.59 -5.50 6.87
C GLY A 69 -6.86 -4.09 6.34
N LEU A 70 -6.12 -3.08 6.82
CA LEU A 70 -6.20 -1.70 6.32
C LEU A 70 -5.75 -1.60 4.86
N LEU A 71 -4.67 -2.29 4.50
CA LEU A 71 -4.18 -2.37 3.12
C LEU A 71 -5.23 -3.00 2.19
N GLN A 72 -5.87 -4.10 2.61
CA GLN A 72 -6.93 -4.77 1.83
C GLN A 72 -8.14 -3.85 1.61
N ILE A 73 -8.56 -3.10 2.63
CA ILE A 73 -9.63 -2.09 2.52
C ILE A 73 -9.21 -0.95 1.58
N ALA A 74 -7.99 -0.42 1.73
CA ALA A 74 -7.48 0.65 0.88
C ALA A 74 -7.41 0.24 -0.59
N ALA A 75 -6.99 -1.00 -0.88
CA ALA A 75 -6.97 -1.56 -2.22
C ALA A 75 -8.39 -1.68 -2.81
N ALA A 76 -9.35 -2.17 -2.03
CA ALA A 76 -10.75 -2.25 -2.44
C ALA A 76 -11.35 -0.87 -2.75
N PHE A 77 -11.15 0.10 -1.85
CA PHE A 77 -11.64 1.47 -2.05
C PHE A 77 -11.00 2.13 -3.27
N ALA A 78 -9.68 2.00 -3.45
CA ALA A 78 -8.99 2.48 -4.63
C ALA A 78 -9.54 1.86 -5.92
N ALA A 79 -9.86 0.56 -5.89
CA ALA A 79 -10.42 -0.14 -7.03
C ALA A 79 -11.82 0.37 -7.41
N PHE A 80 -12.72 0.54 -6.43
CA PHE A 80 -14.09 1.02 -6.68
C PHE A 80 -14.18 2.49 -7.05
N THR A 81 -13.30 3.33 -6.50
CA THR A 81 -13.20 4.76 -6.88
C THR A 81 -12.48 4.99 -8.21
N GLY A 82 -11.92 3.93 -8.82
CA GLY A 82 -11.16 4.04 -10.06
C GLY A 82 -9.81 4.74 -9.89
N ALA A 83 -9.27 4.81 -8.67
CA ALA A 83 -8.00 5.45 -8.39
C ALA A 83 -6.84 4.79 -9.15
N TRP A 84 -5.91 5.61 -9.64
CA TRP A 84 -4.75 5.14 -10.42
C TRP A 84 -3.80 4.22 -9.63
N ALA A 85 -3.78 4.36 -8.31
CA ALA A 85 -2.99 3.52 -7.41
C ALA A 85 -3.57 2.10 -7.23
N ALA A 86 -4.80 1.83 -7.66
CA ALA A 86 -5.52 0.59 -7.38
C ALA A 86 -4.76 -0.67 -7.80
N GLY A 87 -4.20 -0.69 -9.02
CA GLY A 87 -3.46 -1.85 -9.52
C GLY A 87 -2.22 -2.18 -8.68
N GLY A 88 -1.48 -1.15 -8.23
CA GLY A 88 -0.32 -1.34 -7.36
C GLY A 88 -0.70 -1.77 -5.96
N LEU A 89 -1.75 -1.17 -5.38
CA LEU A 89 -2.28 -1.58 -4.07
C LEU A 89 -2.75 -3.03 -4.08
N MET A 90 -3.58 -3.42 -5.05
CA MET A 90 -4.07 -4.80 -5.15
C MET A 90 -2.92 -5.81 -5.35
N ALA A 91 -1.89 -5.46 -6.13
CA ALA A 91 -0.71 -6.31 -6.29
C ALA A 91 0.03 -6.53 -4.96
N VAL A 92 0.25 -5.45 -4.20
CA VAL A 92 0.87 -5.53 -2.86
C VAL A 92 -0.01 -6.28 -1.87
N THR A 93 -1.32 -6.03 -1.85
CA THR A 93 -2.30 -6.79 -1.06
C THR A 93 -2.20 -8.27 -1.35
N THR A 94 -2.18 -8.66 -2.64
CA THR A 94 -2.13 -10.06 -3.06
C THR A 94 -0.82 -10.71 -2.61
N ALA A 95 0.31 -10.04 -2.87
CA ALA A 95 1.63 -10.56 -2.55
C ALA A 95 1.82 -10.74 -1.02
N LEU A 96 1.46 -9.72 -0.23
CA LEU A 96 1.61 -9.77 1.22
C LEU A 96 0.64 -10.73 1.88
N THR A 97 -0.61 -10.80 1.42
CA THR A 97 -1.57 -11.76 1.97
C THR A 97 -1.09 -13.18 1.70
N LEU A 98 -0.66 -13.49 0.47
CA LEU A 98 -0.09 -14.80 0.17
C LEU A 98 1.16 -15.08 1.00
N ALA A 99 2.05 -14.10 1.13
CA ALA A 99 3.26 -14.25 1.91
C ALA A 99 2.99 -14.49 3.40
N TRP A 100 1.99 -13.83 4.02
CA TRP A 100 1.72 -14.01 5.46
C TRP A 100 0.94 -15.30 5.74
N ARG A 101 0.09 -15.74 4.80
CA ARG A 101 -0.76 -16.93 5.00
C ARG A 101 -0.07 -18.23 4.60
N LEU A 102 0.93 -18.21 3.70
CA LEU A 102 1.68 -19.41 3.30
C LEU A 102 2.45 -20.09 4.46
N PRO A 103 3.20 -19.36 5.32
CA PRO A 103 3.86 -19.95 6.48
C PRO A 103 2.90 -20.66 7.40
N VAL A 104 1.71 -20.10 7.64
CA VAL A 104 0.69 -20.72 8.49
C VAL A 104 0.24 -22.06 7.91
N ILE A 105 0.00 -22.14 6.59
CA ILE A 105 -0.35 -23.40 5.91
C ILE A 105 0.80 -24.41 6.02
N TRP A 106 2.03 -23.95 5.83
CA TRP A 106 3.23 -24.79 5.93
C TRP A 106 3.42 -25.30 7.37
N HIS A 107 3.27 -24.44 8.37
CA HIS A 107 3.48 -24.77 9.78
C HIS A 107 2.37 -25.68 10.30
N ALA A 108 1.10 -25.33 10.11
CA ALA A 108 0.01 -26.18 10.60
C ALA A 108 -0.19 -27.44 9.73
N GLY A 109 0.13 -27.40 8.43
CA GLY A 109 -0.08 -28.55 7.53
C GLY A 109 1.05 -29.60 7.53
N LEU A 110 2.29 -29.23 7.84
CA LEU A 110 3.43 -30.16 7.76
C LEU A 110 3.99 -30.61 9.11
N HIS A 111 3.57 -30.01 10.22
CA HIS A 111 4.02 -30.50 11.52
C HIS A 111 3.16 -31.69 11.93
N SER A 112 3.77 -32.87 11.93
CA SER A 112 3.20 -34.01 12.64
C SER A 112 3.17 -33.66 14.13
N GLU A 113 2.05 -34.00 14.77
CA GLU A 113 1.76 -33.83 16.19
C GLU A 113 2.96 -34.13 17.10
N SER A 114 3.84 -35.06 16.74
CA SER A 114 5.03 -35.46 17.52
C SER A 114 6.09 -34.38 17.84
N THR A 115 5.96 -33.13 17.39
CA THR A 115 6.97 -32.11 17.71
C THR A 115 6.75 -31.52 19.11
N PRO A 116 7.72 -31.67 20.05
CA PRO A 116 7.55 -31.33 21.46
C PRO A 116 7.24 -29.84 21.70
N TYR A 117 7.54 -28.95 20.75
CA TYR A 117 7.22 -27.53 20.84
C TYR A 117 5.70 -27.27 20.90
N TYR A 118 4.92 -27.92 20.03
CA TYR A 118 3.46 -27.78 20.03
C TYR A 118 2.85 -28.48 21.25
N ALA A 119 3.52 -29.53 21.75
CA ALA A 119 3.08 -30.30 22.92
C ALA A 119 3.21 -29.48 24.21
N LEU A 120 4.36 -28.83 24.35
CA LEU A 120 4.68 -28.00 25.51
C LEU A 120 3.81 -26.75 25.62
N ARG A 121 3.22 -26.29 24.51
CA ARG A 121 2.33 -25.13 24.49
C ARG A 121 0.84 -25.48 24.41
N GLY A 122 0.49 -26.76 24.46
CA GLY A 122 -0.92 -27.19 24.48
C GLY A 122 -1.66 -27.01 23.15
N PHE A 123 -0.96 -26.94 22.02
CA PHE A 123 -1.57 -26.80 20.68
C PHE A 123 -2.20 -28.09 20.14
N PHE A 124 -2.19 -29.17 20.93
CA PHE A 124 -2.79 -30.45 20.53
C PHE A 124 -4.31 -30.34 20.62
N ASP A 125 -4.99 -30.73 19.53
CA ASP A 125 -6.46 -30.75 19.42
C ASP A 125 -7.15 -29.38 19.62
N ASP A 126 -6.44 -28.26 19.41
CA ASP A 126 -7.06 -26.93 19.46
C ASP A 126 -7.81 -26.63 18.14
N PRO A 127 -9.16 -26.52 18.16
CA PRO A 127 -9.95 -26.24 16.97
C PRO A 127 -9.60 -24.88 16.32
N SER A 128 -8.96 -23.97 17.05
CA SER A 128 -8.50 -22.69 16.52
C SER A 128 -7.34 -22.84 15.53
N VAL A 129 -6.48 -23.85 15.72
CA VAL A 129 -5.37 -24.15 14.81
C VAL A 129 -5.91 -24.69 13.48
N ASP A 130 -6.87 -25.61 13.53
CA ASP A 130 -7.54 -26.14 12.33
C ASP A 130 -8.29 -25.04 11.56
N ALA A 131 -8.98 -24.17 12.30
CA ALA A 131 -9.66 -23.01 11.72
C ALA A 131 -8.66 -22.03 11.07
N ALA A 132 -7.52 -21.75 11.73
CA ALA A 132 -6.47 -20.89 11.21
C ALA A 132 -5.86 -21.48 9.93
N TRP A 133 -5.51 -22.77 9.94
CA TRP A 133 -4.98 -23.47 8.77
C TRP A 133 -5.96 -23.45 7.60
N SER A 134 -7.21 -23.88 7.83
CA SER A 134 -8.25 -23.94 6.80
C SER A 134 -8.54 -22.56 6.22
N SER A 135 -8.68 -21.55 7.07
CA SER A 135 -8.95 -20.19 6.61
C SER A 135 -7.77 -19.56 5.86
N CYS A 136 -6.52 -19.80 6.28
CA CYS A 136 -5.30 -19.39 5.56
C CYS A 136 -5.20 -20.06 4.18
N PHE A 137 -5.56 -21.35 4.09
CA PHE A 137 -5.64 -22.09 2.84
C PHE A 137 -6.61 -21.42 1.86
N TRP A 138 -7.83 -21.10 2.31
CA TRP A 138 -8.81 -20.38 1.48
C TRP A 138 -8.34 -18.97 1.09
N ALA A 139 -7.75 -18.22 2.01
CA ALA A 139 -7.20 -16.88 1.70
C ALA A 139 -6.11 -16.96 0.62
N SER A 140 -5.23 -17.97 0.70
CA SER A 140 -4.20 -18.23 -0.32
C SER A 140 -4.81 -18.63 -1.65
N LEU A 141 -5.86 -19.46 -1.63
CA LEU A 141 -6.61 -19.83 -2.82
C LEU A 141 -7.25 -18.61 -3.49
N PHE A 142 -7.79 -17.64 -2.72
CA PHE A 142 -8.35 -16.39 -3.27
C PHE A 142 -7.29 -15.43 -3.83
N CYS A 143 -6.03 -15.53 -3.39
CA CYS A 143 -4.94 -14.74 -3.96
C CYS A 143 -4.61 -15.16 -5.41
N LEU A 144 -4.81 -16.44 -5.78
CA LEU A 144 -4.55 -16.93 -7.14
C LEU A 144 -5.46 -16.31 -8.22
N PRO A 145 -6.80 -16.35 -8.12
CA PRO A 145 -7.68 -15.70 -9.10
C PRO A 145 -7.50 -14.18 -9.08
N LEU A 146 -7.22 -13.57 -7.92
CA LEU A 146 -6.89 -12.15 -7.86
C LEU A 146 -5.62 -11.83 -8.67
N ALA A 147 -4.55 -12.62 -8.54
CA ALA A 147 -3.35 -12.47 -9.35
C ALA A 147 -3.63 -12.64 -10.85
N ILE A 148 -4.45 -13.63 -11.23
CA ILE A 148 -4.87 -13.85 -12.63
C ILE A 148 -5.65 -12.64 -13.16
N VAL A 149 -6.60 -12.11 -12.38
CA VAL A 149 -7.40 -10.93 -12.74
C VAL A 149 -6.51 -9.69 -12.92
N LEU A 150 -5.51 -9.50 -12.06
CA LEU A 150 -4.55 -8.40 -12.19
C LEU A 150 -3.73 -8.54 -13.48
N MET A 151 -3.20 -9.74 -13.76
CA MET A 151 -2.40 -9.98 -14.95
C MET A 151 -3.22 -9.85 -16.24
N ALA A 152 -4.42 -10.44 -16.30
CA ALA A 152 -5.32 -10.36 -17.45
C ALA A 152 -5.93 -8.95 -17.64
N GLY A 153 -6.04 -8.19 -16.55
CA GLY A 153 -6.63 -6.85 -16.55
C GLY A 153 -5.70 -5.73 -17.01
N ILE A 154 -4.39 -5.97 -17.12
CA ILE A 154 -3.40 -4.97 -17.52
C ILE A 154 -3.59 -4.62 -19.00
N ARG A 155 -3.86 -3.36 -19.28
CA ARG A 155 -3.97 -2.80 -20.64
C ARG A 155 -3.01 -1.65 -20.82
N ARG A 156 -2.52 -1.46 -22.05
CA ARG A 156 -1.76 -0.26 -22.41
C ARG A 156 -2.74 0.91 -22.50
N TRP A 157 -2.45 2.01 -21.83
CA TRP A 157 -3.24 3.23 -21.96
C TRP A 157 -2.86 3.94 -23.26
N THR A 158 -3.82 4.06 -24.17
CA THR A 158 -3.65 4.69 -25.49
C THR A 158 -3.95 6.19 -25.48
N GLY A 159 -4.54 6.71 -24.40
CA GLY A 159 -4.94 8.11 -24.29
C GLY A 159 -6.16 8.50 -25.12
N GLN A 160 -6.72 7.56 -25.88
CA GLN A 160 -7.93 7.77 -26.66
C GLN A 160 -9.09 7.07 -25.95
N PRO A 161 -10.20 7.77 -25.66
CA PRO A 161 -11.39 7.11 -25.15
C PRO A 161 -11.83 6.02 -26.13
N ASP A 162 -12.38 4.91 -25.61
CA ASP A 162 -12.99 3.83 -26.39
C ASP A 162 -14.28 4.34 -27.07
N GLY A 163 -14.15 5.37 -27.92
CA GLY A 163 -15.20 5.77 -28.83
C GLY A 163 -15.34 4.71 -29.91
N PRO A 164 -16.55 4.50 -30.47
CA PRO A 164 -16.73 3.64 -31.63
C PRO A 164 -15.71 4.08 -32.68
N ALA A 165 -14.90 3.14 -33.16
CA ALA A 165 -13.88 3.41 -34.17
C ALA A 165 -14.57 4.20 -35.29
N GLN A 166 -14.24 5.49 -35.41
CA GLN A 166 -14.79 6.30 -36.49
C GLN A 166 -14.40 5.58 -37.79
N PRO A 167 -15.37 5.23 -38.65
CA PRO A 167 -15.09 4.55 -39.90
C PRO A 167 -13.99 5.32 -40.63
N TYR A 168 -12.84 4.67 -40.79
CA TYR A 168 -11.64 5.23 -41.38
C TYR A 168 -11.93 5.47 -42.87
N GLY A 169 -12.56 6.60 -43.20
CA GLY A 169 -13.07 6.81 -44.54
C GLY A 169 -13.93 8.05 -44.76
N ALA A 170 -14.38 8.76 -43.73
CA ALA A 170 -14.96 10.09 -43.96
C ALA A 170 -13.80 11.07 -44.24
N PRO A 171 -13.66 11.59 -45.49
CA PRO A 171 -12.67 12.62 -45.77
C PRO A 171 -12.93 13.80 -44.81
N ALA A 172 -11.84 14.37 -44.26
CA ALA A 172 -11.93 15.53 -43.41
C ALA A 172 -12.78 16.60 -44.12
N GLN A 173 -13.97 16.86 -43.59
CA GLN A 173 -14.86 17.89 -44.11
C GLN A 173 -14.06 19.20 -44.13
N PRO A 174 -13.94 19.88 -45.29
CA PRO A 174 -13.17 21.11 -45.40
C PRO A 174 -13.62 22.11 -44.35
N TYR A 175 -12.67 22.54 -43.50
CA TYR A 175 -12.87 23.50 -42.43
C TYR A 175 -13.21 24.87 -43.05
N GLY A 176 -14.49 25.09 -43.39
CA GLY A 176 -14.87 26.29 -44.13
C GLY A 176 -16.36 26.53 -44.36
N GLN A 177 -17.26 25.72 -43.80
CA GLN A 177 -18.70 26.02 -43.88
C GLN A 177 -19.07 27.04 -42.77
N PRO A 178 -19.43 28.29 -43.13
CA PRO A 178 -19.79 29.32 -42.15
C PRO A 178 -21.09 28.94 -41.42
N TYR A 179 -21.04 29.03 -40.10
CA TYR A 179 -22.06 28.61 -39.13
C TYR A 179 -23.34 29.46 -39.11
N GLY A 180 -23.80 29.94 -40.25
CA GLY A 180 -24.94 30.85 -40.31
C GLY A 180 -25.80 30.64 -41.53
N GLN A 181 -26.80 29.75 -41.46
CA GLN A 181 -28.08 29.88 -42.20
C GLN A 181 -29.12 28.79 -41.84
N GLN A 182 -29.43 28.60 -40.56
CA GLN A 182 -30.54 27.70 -40.18
C GLN A 182 -31.50 28.28 -39.14
N PHE A 183 -31.75 29.59 -39.23
CA PHE A 183 -32.84 30.26 -38.52
C PHE A 183 -33.77 30.91 -39.55
N GLY A 184 -34.90 30.25 -39.86
CA GLY A 184 -35.94 30.84 -40.69
C GLY A 184 -36.77 29.85 -41.50
N GLN A 185 -37.50 28.93 -40.85
CA GLN A 185 -38.64 28.24 -41.48
C GLN A 185 -39.89 28.59 -40.68
N PRO A 186 -40.77 29.48 -41.20
CA PRO A 186 -41.98 29.90 -40.51
C PRO A 186 -43.08 28.84 -40.62
N TYR A 187 -43.85 28.74 -39.54
CA TYR A 187 -45.02 27.88 -39.36
C TYR A 187 -45.99 27.93 -40.56
N GLY A 188 -46.32 26.76 -41.11
CA GLY A 188 -47.52 26.62 -41.93
C GLY A 188 -47.50 25.48 -42.93
N GLN A 189 -47.56 24.22 -42.50
CA GLN A 189 -48.09 23.16 -43.37
C GLN A 189 -48.64 21.97 -42.58
N PHE A 190 -49.92 22.06 -42.22
CA PHE A 190 -50.72 20.90 -41.85
C PHE A 190 -51.09 20.14 -43.14
N GLY A 191 -50.62 18.90 -43.27
CA GLY A 191 -51.08 17.97 -44.30
C GLY A 191 -49.99 17.48 -45.25
N GLN A 192 -49.11 16.59 -44.79
CA GLN A 192 -48.31 15.72 -45.65
C GLN A 192 -48.51 14.27 -45.16
N PRO A 193 -49.02 13.36 -46.00
CA PRO A 193 -49.21 11.95 -45.66
C PRO A 193 -47.85 11.24 -45.64
N PHE A 194 -47.53 10.52 -44.56
CA PHE A 194 -46.48 9.52 -44.39
C PHE A 194 -45.43 9.44 -45.52
N GLY A 195 -44.66 10.51 -45.70
CA GLY A 195 -43.54 10.57 -46.64
C GLY A 195 -42.29 10.07 -45.93
N GLN A 196 -41.57 9.15 -46.58
CA GLN A 196 -40.24 8.67 -46.20
C GLN A 196 -39.42 9.78 -45.55
N GLY A 197 -39.22 9.70 -44.24
CA GLY A 197 -38.51 10.73 -43.47
C GLY A 197 -37.17 11.00 -44.14
N GLN A 198 -36.93 12.25 -44.54
CA GLN A 198 -35.64 12.66 -45.07
C GLN A 198 -34.57 12.17 -44.10
N PRO A 199 -33.54 11.44 -44.58
CA PRO A 199 -32.46 10.97 -43.72
C PRO A 199 -31.88 12.19 -43.02
N GLN A 200 -32.08 12.22 -41.71
CA GLN A 200 -31.63 13.28 -40.84
C GLN A 200 -30.14 13.49 -41.14
N PRO A 201 -29.71 14.69 -41.57
CA PRO A 201 -28.31 14.91 -41.94
C PRO A 201 -27.45 14.45 -40.76
N PRO A 202 -26.43 13.61 -41.02
CA PRO A 202 -25.60 13.05 -39.96
C PRO A 202 -25.12 14.22 -39.09
N HIS A 203 -25.54 14.23 -37.82
CA HIS A 203 -25.12 15.27 -36.89
C HIS A 203 -23.60 15.34 -36.94
N ALA A 204 -23.07 16.51 -37.27
CA ALA A 204 -21.63 16.73 -37.31
C ALA A 204 -21.07 16.22 -35.99
N ALA A 205 -20.22 15.19 -36.08
CA ALA A 205 -19.66 14.56 -34.89
C ALA A 205 -19.00 15.68 -34.07
N HIS A 206 -19.52 15.93 -32.87
CA HIS A 206 -18.88 16.88 -31.96
C HIS A 206 -17.41 16.46 -31.82
N PRO A 207 -16.46 17.40 -31.96
CA PRO A 207 -15.07 17.08 -31.70
C PRO A 207 -15.03 16.46 -30.29
N PRO A 208 -14.36 15.29 -30.12
CA PRO A 208 -14.32 14.61 -28.85
C PRO A 208 -13.87 15.62 -27.79
N GLU A 209 -14.69 15.78 -26.74
CA GLU A 209 -14.36 16.68 -25.65
C GLU A 209 -12.96 16.32 -25.13
N PRO A 210 -12.08 17.31 -24.90
CA PRO A 210 -10.79 17.05 -24.31
C PRO A 210 -10.99 16.29 -23.00
N LEU A 211 -10.33 15.14 -22.84
CA LEU A 211 -10.37 14.38 -21.59
C LEU A 211 -10.04 15.32 -20.43
N LEU A 212 -10.87 15.29 -19.39
CA LEU A 212 -10.64 16.13 -18.23
C LEU A 212 -9.29 15.74 -17.60
N PRO A 213 -8.50 16.68 -17.06
CA PRO A 213 -7.22 16.37 -16.41
C PRO A 213 -7.29 15.29 -15.32
N SER A 214 -8.47 15.09 -14.72
CA SER A 214 -8.78 14.03 -13.75
C SER A 214 -8.80 12.62 -14.34
N GLU A 215 -9.03 12.49 -15.64
CA GLU A 215 -9.16 11.22 -16.37
C GLU A 215 -7.82 10.71 -16.93
N CYS A 216 -6.77 11.53 -16.85
CA CYS A 216 -5.42 11.16 -17.26
C CYS A 216 -4.69 10.38 -16.14
N PRO A 217 -3.99 9.28 -16.46
CA PRO A 217 -3.17 8.56 -15.49
C PRO A 217 -2.16 9.47 -14.81
N GLN A 218 -2.16 9.50 -13.48
CA GLN A 218 -1.25 10.38 -12.72
C GLN A 218 0.04 9.66 -12.34
N ARG A 219 1.18 10.21 -12.75
CA ARG A 219 2.52 9.76 -12.34
C ARG A 219 2.87 10.30 -10.95
N PRO A 220 3.67 9.56 -10.16
CA PRO A 220 4.24 10.11 -8.94
C PRO A 220 5.04 11.38 -9.25
N THR A 221 4.93 12.38 -8.38
CA THR A 221 5.79 13.58 -8.47
C THR A 221 7.27 13.17 -8.27
N GLY A 222 8.20 14.03 -8.71
CA GLY A 222 9.63 13.76 -8.52
C GLY A 222 9.99 13.53 -7.05
N VAL A 223 9.42 14.33 -6.14
CA VAL A 223 9.60 14.20 -4.69
C VAL A 223 9.04 12.86 -4.18
N HIS A 224 7.81 12.49 -4.57
CA HIS A 224 7.22 11.20 -4.20
C HIS A 224 8.13 10.04 -4.60
N ALA A 225 8.58 10.02 -5.86
CA ALA A 225 9.41 8.94 -6.39
C ALA A 225 10.73 8.79 -5.61
N VAL A 226 11.39 9.90 -5.28
CA VAL A 226 12.64 9.89 -4.51
C VAL A 226 12.40 9.40 -3.09
N VAL A 227 11.40 9.94 -2.39
CA VAL A 227 11.08 9.53 -1.01
C VAL A 227 10.67 8.06 -0.96
N ALA A 228 9.86 7.59 -1.92
CA ALA A 228 9.46 6.19 -2.01
C ALA A 228 10.65 5.26 -2.27
N ALA A 229 11.55 5.62 -3.20
CA ALA A 229 12.74 4.84 -3.46
C ALA A 229 13.67 4.77 -2.24
N LEU A 230 13.92 5.90 -1.57
CA LEU A 230 14.76 5.95 -0.36
C LEU A 230 14.16 5.13 0.78
N PHE A 231 12.86 5.31 1.06
CA PHE A 231 12.17 4.55 2.09
C PHE A 231 12.24 3.05 1.83
N CYS A 232 11.88 2.61 0.61
CA CYS A 232 11.88 1.19 0.26
C CYS A 232 13.31 0.60 0.26
N ALA A 233 14.32 1.37 -0.17
CA ALA A 233 15.72 0.94 -0.11
C ALA A 233 16.20 0.76 1.33
N LEU A 234 15.87 1.69 2.23
CA LEU A 234 16.19 1.58 3.64
C LEU A 234 15.49 0.38 4.27
N LEU A 235 14.20 0.17 3.98
CA LEU A 235 13.44 -0.99 4.44
C LEU A 235 14.13 -2.30 4.02
N VAL A 236 14.49 -2.44 2.75
CA VAL A 236 15.23 -3.61 2.23
C VAL A 236 16.56 -3.79 2.93
N LEU A 237 17.32 -2.70 3.13
CA LEU A 237 18.63 -2.73 3.78
C LEU A 237 18.53 -3.21 5.22
N PHE A 238 17.57 -2.70 5.99
CA PHE A 238 17.34 -3.12 7.37
C PHE A 238 16.89 -4.58 7.46
N SER A 239 15.92 -5.00 6.64
CA SER A 239 15.47 -6.40 6.61
C SER A 239 16.59 -7.37 6.22
N ALA A 240 17.41 -7.03 5.24
CA ALA A 240 18.59 -7.82 4.87
C ALA A 240 19.64 -7.82 5.98
N GLY A 241 19.88 -6.66 6.61
CA GLY A 241 20.80 -6.49 7.73
C GLY A 241 20.43 -7.37 8.93
N TRP A 242 19.15 -7.40 9.33
CA TRP A 242 18.67 -8.28 10.40
C TRP A 242 18.77 -9.76 10.05
N SER A 243 18.47 -10.14 8.81
CA SER A 243 18.63 -11.52 8.35
C SER A 243 20.09 -11.98 8.43
N ILE A 244 21.02 -11.15 7.95
CA ILE A 244 22.47 -11.43 8.02
C ILE A 244 22.94 -11.43 9.47
N HIS A 245 22.48 -10.48 10.29
CA HIS A 245 22.83 -10.41 11.70
C HIS A 245 22.41 -11.68 12.44
N ALA A 246 21.15 -12.11 12.30
CA ALA A 246 20.63 -13.34 12.91
C ALA A 246 21.41 -14.59 12.45
N PHE A 247 21.74 -14.68 11.16
CA PHE A 247 22.60 -15.75 10.65
C PHE A 247 23.99 -15.72 11.28
N SER A 248 24.60 -14.55 11.39
CA SER A 248 25.98 -14.37 11.88
C SER A 248 26.15 -14.63 13.38
N THR A 249 25.15 -14.27 14.20
CA THR A 249 25.24 -14.35 15.66
C THR A 249 24.75 -15.68 16.22
N ALA A 250 23.71 -16.26 15.60
CA ALA A 250 23.07 -17.47 16.11
C ALA A 250 23.26 -18.71 15.21
N GLY A 251 23.89 -18.54 14.04
CA GLY A 251 24.20 -19.62 13.10
C GLY A 251 23.04 -20.01 12.18
N ALA A 252 23.36 -20.89 11.22
CA ALA A 252 22.43 -21.31 10.17
C ALA A 252 21.19 -22.05 10.71
N ASP A 253 21.34 -22.84 11.78
CA ASP A 253 20.23 -23.59 12.37
C ASP A 253 19.20 -22.66 13.01
N HIS A 254 19.64 -21.63 13.73
CA HIS A 254 18.74 -20.63 14.30
C HIS A 254 18.07 -19.82 13.20
N TRP A 255 18.83 -19.42 12.18
CA TRP A 255 18.29 -18.72 11.01
C TRP A 255 17.21 -19.55 10.31
N LEU A 256 17.44 -20.83 10.06
CA LEU A 256 16.43 -21.74 9.49
C LEU A 256 15.20 -21.90 10.39
N ARG A 257 15.35 -21.84 11.72
CA ARG A 257 14.20 -21.81 12.66
C ARG A 257 13.38 -20.53 12.51
N LEU A 258 14.03 -19.38 12.30
CA LEU A 258 13.33 -18.11 12.02
C LEU A 258 12.53 -18.17 10.71
N PHE A 259 12.96 -18.96 9.71
CA PHE A 259 12.20 -19.20 8.48
C PHE A 259 11.07 -20.19 8.67
N THR A 260 11.37 -21.31 9.34
CA THR A 260 10.44 -22.41 9.54
C THR A 260 9.46 -22.18 10.68
N GLY A 261 9.46 -21.00 11.32
CA GLY A 261 8.56 -20.65 12.42
C GLY A 261 8.77 -21.49 13.69
N ARG A 262 9.73 -22.41 13.70
CA ARG A 262 9.95 -23.37 14.80
C ARG A 262 10.46 -22.64 16.02
N GLY A 263 9.61 -22.51 17.04
CA GLY A 263 9.98 -21.85 18.29
C GLY A 263 9.81 -20.33 18.31
N THR A 264 9.36 -19.73 17.21
CA THR A 264 9.38 -18.27 17.02
C THR A 264 8.00 -17.69 16.76
N VAL A 265 7.06 -18.49 16.26
CA VAL A 265 5.67 -18.08 16.06
C VAL A 265 4.98 -17.97 17.42
N VAL A 266 4.51 -16.76 17.73
CA VAL A 266 3.87 -16.43 19.01
C VAL A 266 2.35 -16.28 18.86
N THR A 267 1.86 -16.07 17.63
CA THR A 267 0.43 -15.95 17.29
C THR A 267 0.07 -16.85 16.11
N LEU A 268 -1.18 -17.27 15.99
CA LEU A 268 -1.58 -18.29 15.00
C LEU A 268 -1.37 -17.86 13.54
N LEU A 269 -1.53 -16.56 13.25
CA LEU A 269 -1.51 -16.02 11.89
C LEU A 269 -0.25 -15.24 11.53
N ASP A 270 0.73 -15.15 12.45
CA ASP A 270 1.95 -14.40 12.18
C ASP A 270 2.79 -15.03 11.08
N ALA A 271 3.45 -14.17 10.31
CA ALA A 271 4.58 -14.61 9.53
C ALA A 271 5.79 -14.83 10.46
N SER A 272 6.52 -15.91 10.24
CA SER A 272 7.79 -16.08 10.94
C SER A 272 8.74 -14.93 10.59
N PRO A 273 9.59 -14.44 11.52
CA PRO A 273 10.41 -13.25 11.28
C PRO A 273 11.30 -13.34 10.03
N GLY A 274 11.85 -14.54 9.76
CA GLY A 274 12.65 -14.75 8.55
C GLY A 274 11.83 -14.58 7.27
N TRP A 275 10.61 -15.12 7.27
CA TRP A 275 9.69 -15.02 6.14
C TRP A 275 9.22 -13.60 5.88
N GLU A 276 8.95 -12.87 6.97
CA GLU A 276 8.68 -11.45 6.90
C GLU A 276 9.83 -10.69 6.24
N TRP A 277 11.07 -10.88 6.70
CA TRP A 277 12.22 -10.18 6.13
C TRP A 277 12.36 -10.43 4.64
N LEU A 278 12.23 -11.69 4.18
CA LEU A 278 12.29 -12.00 2.75
C LEU A 278 11.19 -11.30 1.96
N THR A 279 9.99 -11.24 2.51
CA THR A 279 8.85 -10.60 1.85
C THR A 279 9.05 -9.09 1.76
N LEU A 280 9.51 -8.45 2.83
CA LEU A 280 9.82 -7.02 2.83
C LEU A 280 11.00 -6.69 1.90
N ILE A 281 12.00 -7.57 1.80
CA ILE A 281 13.09 -7.46 0.82
C ILE A 281 12.52 -7.54 -0.61
N ALA A 282 11.66 -8.51 -0.90
CA ALA A 282 11.11 -8.72 -2.24
C ALA A 282 10.15 -7.60 -2.66
N VAL A 283 9.13 -7.30 -1.84
CA VAL A 283 8.11 -6.29 -2.13
C VAL A 283 8.69 -4.88 -2.03
N GLY A 284 9.53 -4.62 -1.02
CA GLY A 284 10.27 -3.36 -0.88
C GLY A 284 11.26 -3.14 -2.01
N GLY A 285 11.99 -4.18 -2.44
CA GLY A 285 12.88 -4.12 -3.59
C GLY A 285 12.14 -3.80 -4.89
N ALA A 286 11.01 -4.47 -5.14
CA ALA A 286 10.14 -4.16 -6.27
C ALA A 286 9.61 -2.71 -6.21
N ALA A 287 9.12 -2.26 -5.05
CA ALA A 287 8.66 -0.90 -4.86
C ALA A 287 9.77 0.14 -5.08
N CYS A 288 10.99 -0.13 -4.61
CA CYS A 288 12.17 0.69 -4.82
C CYS A 288 12.51 0.84 -6.31
N VAL A 289 12.57 -0.28 -7.04
CA VAL A 289 12.84 -0.26 -8.49
C VAL A 289 11.75 0.50 -9.24
N LEU A 290 10.48 0.21 -8.95
CA LEU A 290 9.33 0.88 -9.57
C LEU A 290 9.34 2.40 -9.31
N ALA A 291 9.69 2.82 -8.09
CA ALA A 291 9.85 4.23 -7.73
C ALA A 291 11.03 4.88 -8.48
N GLY A 292 12.16 4.19 -8.57
CA GLY A 292 13.35 4.65 -9.30
C GLY A 292 13.09 4.88 -10.78
N VAL A 293 12.36 3.97 -11.44
CA VAL A 293 11.96 4.13 -12.86
C VAL A 293 10.68 4.98 -13.04
N ARG A 294 10.11 5.49 -11.94
CA ARG A 294 8.91 6.35 -11.92
C ARG A 294 7.69 5.73 -12.61
N THR A 295 7.43 4.43 -12.39
CA THR A 295 6.22 3.80 -12.93
C THR A 295 4.94 4.36 -12.28
N LEU A 296 3.80 4.17 -12.94
CA LEU A 296 2.49 4.46 -12.35
C LEU A 296 2.20 3.57 -11.12
N SER A 297 2.66 2.32 -11.13
CA SER A 297 2.45 1.37 -10.03
C SER A 297 3.22 1.74 -8.76
N ALA A 298 4.28 2.54 -8.86
CA ALA A 298 5.08 2.96 -7.71
C ALA A 298 4.25 3.62 -6.60
N ARG A 299 3.21 4.39 -6.95
CA ARG A 299 2.31 5.01 -5.95
C ARG A 299 1.53 3.97 -5.16
N GLY A 300 0.93 3.00 -5.84
CA GLY A 300 0.19 1.92 -5.19
C GLY A 300 1.08 1.03 -4.33
N PHE A 301 2.29 0.70 -4.82
CA PHE A 301 3.25 -0.10 -4.07
C PHE A 301 3.76 0.59 -2.79
N SER A 302 4.21 1.84 -2.92
CA SER A 302 4.74 2.61 -1.79
C SER A 302 3.65 2.96 -0.78
N LEU A 303 2.44 3.32 -1.23
CA LEU A 303 1.30 3.49 -0.33
C LEU A 303 0.93 2.18 0.37
N GLY A 304 0.93 1.06 -0.35
CA GLY A 304 0.57 -0.23 0.20
C GLY A 304 1.50 -0.67 1.34
N LEU A 305 2.82 -0.55 1.14
CA LEU A 305 3.81 -0.79 2.19
C LEU A 305 3.68 0.18 3.36
N ALA A 306 3.42 1.47 3.09
CA ALA A 306 3.24 2.47 4.14
C ALA A 306 2.01 2.18 5.02
N VAL A 307 0.89 1.78 4.41
CA VAL A 307 -0.34 1.41 5.14
C VAL A 307 -0.15 0.12 5.95
N LEU A 308 0.54 -0.88 5.38
CA LEU A 308 0.86 -2.12 6.09
C LEU A 308 1.72 -1.87 7.34
N LEU A 309 2.81 -1.13 7.19
CA LEU A 309 3.84 -1.01 8.23
C LEU A 309 3.47 0.00 9.33
N LEU A 310 2.52 0.89 9.08
CA LEU A 310 2.18 1.97 10.02
C LEU A 310 1.62 1.44 11.36
N PRO A 311 0.63 0.53 11.41
CA PRO A 311 0.12 0.02 12.68
C PRO A 311 1.20 -0.63 13.54
N ARG A 312 2.05 -1.48 12.95
CA ARG A 312 3.18 -2.09 13.68
C ARG A 312 4.16 -1.04 14.20
N ALA A 313 4.55 -0.06 13.39
CA ALA A 313 5.45 0.99 13.86
C ALA A 313 4.85 1.80 15.03
N VAL A 314 3.53 2.03 15.02
CA VAL A 314 2.84 2.69 16.13
C VAL A 314 2.79 1.81 17.37
N THR A 315 2.45 0.52 17.25
CA THR A 315 2.34 -0.38 18.41
C THR A 315 3.70 -0.68 19.04
N VAL A 316 4.76 -0.86 18.23
CA VAL A 316 6.13 -1.04 18.74
C VAL A 316 6.62 0.23 19.44
N LEU A 317 6.37 1.41 18.87
CA LEU A 317 6.71 2.68 19.53
C LEU A 317 5.97 2.84 20.86
N TRP A 318 4.67 2.51 20.88
CA TRP A 318 3.89 2.52 22.11
C TRP A 318 4.46 1.56 23.16
N GLY A 319 4.79 0.32 22.77
CA GLY A 319 5.41 -0.66 23.67
C GLY A 319 6.71 -0.16 24.29
N TYR A 320 7.55 0.54 23.51
CA TYR A 320 8.77 1.16 24.03
C TYR A 320 8.52 2.29 25.02
N PHE A 321 7.46 3.09 24.82
CA PHE A 321 7.09 4.15 25.76
C PHE A 321 6.47 3.58 27.04
N ASP A 322 5.58 2.61 26.92
CA ASP A 322 4.92 1.95 28.06
C ASP A 322 5.94 1.23 28.95
N ALA A 323 6.92 0.55 28.33
CA ALA A 323 8.01 -0.09 29.05
C ALA A 323 9.07 0.89 29.60
N GLY A 324 9.01 2.18 29.24
CA GLY A 324 10.02 3.18 29.63
C GLY A 324 11.41 2.98 29.02
N VAL A 325 11.58 1.99 28.13
CA VAL A 325 12.89 1.61 27.57
C VAL A 325 13.23 2.33 26.27
N PHE A 326 12.41 3.27 25.79
CA PHE A 326 12.67 3.94 24.51
C PHE A 326 14.06 4.59 24.44
N PHE A 327 14.56 5.16 25.54
CA PHE A 327 15.90 5.77 25.61
C PHE A 327 16.97 4.83 26.18
N GLU A 328 16.61 3.62 26.62
CA GLU A 328 17.52 2.67 27.25
C GLU A 328 18.09 1.69 26.23
N LEU A 329 19.39 1.77 25.94
CA LEU A 329 20.02 0.88 24.96
C LEU A 329 20.18 -0.58 25.43
N GLY A 330 20.09 -0.83 26.74
CA GLY A 330 20.14 -2.17 27.32
C GLY A 330 21.47 -2.90 27.12
N ALA A 331 21.45 -4.23 27.26
CA ALA A 331 22.64 -5.09 27.16
C ALA A 331 23.21 -5.24 25.74
N ALA A 332 22.40 -4.95 24.71
CA ALA A 332 22.78 -5.03 23.31
C ALA A 332 22.66 -3.65 22.65
N PRO A 333 23.53 -2.69 23.00
CA PRO A 333 23.30 -1.28 22.69
C PRO A 333 23.28 -0.97 21.20
N VAL A 334 24.09 -1.69 20.41
CA VAL A 334 24.15 -1.51 18.95
C VAL A 334 22.86 -2.01 18.29
N ALA A 335 22.41 -3.23 18.61
CA ALA A 335 21.17 -3.78 18.08
C ALA A 335 19.96 -2.94 18.52
N GLY A 336 19.90 -2.56 19.80
CA GLY A 336 18.86 -1.69 20.32
C GLY A 336 18.81 -0.32 19.64
N PHE A 337 19.96 0.28 19.31
CA PHE A 337 20.01 1.52 18.55
C PHE A 337 19.44 1.34 17.13
N PHE A 338 19.88 0.30 16.41
CA PHE A 338 19.40 0.05 15.04
C PHE A 338 17.90 -0.29 14.98
N SER A 339 17.36 -1.01 15.96
CA SER A 339 15.91 -1.30 16.04
C SER A 339 15.10 -0.01 16.17
N ARG A 340 15.53 0.92 17.05
CA ARG A 340 14.86 2.22 17.24
C ARG A 340 15.00 3.11 16.00
N LEU A 341 16.18 3.11 15.38
CA LEU A 341 16.40 3.85 14.15
C LEU A 341 15.50 3.34 13.02
N GLN A 342 15.41 2.02 12.82
CA GLN A 342 14.50 1.44 11.85
C GLN A 342 13.05 1.78 12.17
N LEU A 343 12.62 1.69 13.42
CA LEU A 343 11.27 2.06 13.85
C LEU A 343 10.93 3.50 13.44
N LEU A 344 11.82 4.45 13.76
CA LEU A 344 11.62 5.86 13.45
C LEU A 344 11.58 6.12 11.93
N ILE A 345 12.47 5.46 11.17
CA ILE A 345 12.47 5.54 9.70
C ILE A 345 11.17 4.96 9.12
N THR A 346 10.72 3.81 9.63
CA THR A 346 9.47 3.17 9.20
C THR A 346 8.28 4.08 9.46
N LEU A 347 8.17 4.63 10.68
CA LEU A 347 7.08 5.52 11.07
C LEU A 347 7.08 6.82 10.24
N ALA A 348 8.20 7.53 10.20
CA ALA A 348 8.31 8.80 9.48
C ALA A 348 8.12 8.60 7.97
N GLY A 349 8.71 7.53 7.41
CA GLY A 349 8.58 7.18 6.00
C GLY A 349 7.16 6.79 5.61
N ALA A 350 6.49 5.96 6.41
CA ALA A 350 5.11 5.57 6.16
C ALA A 350 4.16 6.78 6.18
N VAL A 351 4.24 7.63 7.21
CA VAL A 351 3.43 8.86 7.31
C VAL A 351 3.71 9.78 6.12
N THR A 352 4.98 10.00 5.77
CA THR A 352 5.36 10.85 4.64
C THR A 352 4.81 10.31 3.31
N LEU A 353 4.91 9.01 3.07
CA LEU A 353 4.41 8.39 1.84
C LEU A 353 2.88 8.43 1.74
N ILE A 354 2.17 8.25 2.85
CA ILE A 354 0.71 8.42 2.88
C ILE A 354 0.36 9.86 2.48
N VAL A 355 0.98 10.85 3.13
CA VAL A 355 0.74 12.28 2.84
C VAL A 355 1.07 12.63 1.38
N LEU A 356 2.19 12.15 0.84
CA LEU A 356 2.58 12.40 -0.54
C LEU A 356 1.68 11.69 -1.56
N THR A 357 1.13 10.52 -1.22
CA THR A 357 0.20 9.81 -2.09
C THR A 357 -1.14 10.51 -2.20
N LEU A 358 -1.61 11.12 -1.10
CA LEU A 358 -2.84 11.90 -1.07
C LEU A 358 -2.76 13.20 -1.89
N ARG A 359 -1.55 13.69 -2.23
CA ARG A 359 -1.40 14.84 -3.12
C ARG A 359 -1.70 14.46 -4.57
N PRO A 360 -2.35 15.33 -5.37
CA PRO A 360 -2.51 15.09 -6.81
C PRO A 360 -1.16 14.84 -7.49
N GLY A 361 -1.12 13.83 -8.36
CA GLY A 361 0.08 13.51 -9.15
C GLY A 361 0.18 14.39 -10.40
N VAL A 362 1.28 14.22 -11.14
CA VAL A 362 1.45 14.91 -12.43
C VAL A 362 0.70 14.11 -13.50
N PRO A 363 -0.24 14.72 -14.26
CA PRO A 363 -0.90 14.04 -15.37
C PRO A 363 0.12 13.49 -16.36
N ALA A 364 0.02 12.21 -16.72
CA ALA A 364 0.84 11.66 -17.77
C ALA A 364 0.45 12.33 -19.10
N GLN A 365 1.38 13.07 -19.70
CA GLN A 365 1.18 13.52 -21.07
C GLN A 365 1.00 12.30 -21.98
N PRO A 366 0.00 12.31 -22.89
CA PRO A 366 -0.07 11.34 -23.96
C PRO A 366 1.29 11.30 -24.67
N GLY A 367 1.88 10.11 -24.77
CA GLY A 367 3.07 9.97 -25.61
C GLY A 367 2.72 10.39 -27.04
N PRO A 368 3.71 10.85 -27.84
CA PRO A 368 3.47 11.05 -29.27
C PRO A 368 2.81 9.78 -29.81
N ALA A 369 1.65 9.94 -30.46
CA ALA A 369 0.92 8.82 -31.01
C ALA A 369 1.92 7.98 -31.83
N PRO A 370 1.98 6.65 -31.64
CA PRO A 370 2.86 5.83 -32.45
C PRO A 370 2.56 6.16 -33.90
N LEU A 371 3.56 6.67 -34.63
CA LEU A 371 3.44 6.95 -36.06
C LEU A 371 2.86 5.69 -36.67
N ALA A 372 1.63 5.78 -37.19
CA ALA A 372 0.93 4.64 -37.73
C ALA A 372 1.87 4.02 -38.78
N ALA A 373 2.30 2.78 -38.54
CA ALA A 373 3.21 2.08 -39.43
C ALA A 373 2.53 1.96 -40.79
N GLY A 374 2.89 2.83 -41.74
CA GLY A 374 2.24 2.91 -43.05
C GLY A 374 1.52 4.23 -43.35
N ALA A 375 1.47 5.20 -42.44
CA ALA A 375 1.16 6.57 -42.85
C ALA A 375 2.29 7.00 -43.82
N PRO A 376 1.99 7.28 -45.10
CA PRO A 376 3.01 7.79 -46.00
C PRO A 376 3.60 9.03 -45.34
N SER A 377 4.93 9.07 -45.24
CA SER A 377 5.66 10.28 -44.87
C SER A 377 5.05 11.39 -45.71
N PHE A 378 4.23 12.25 -45.10
CA PHE A 378 3.69 13.42 -45.77
C PHE A 378 4.93 14.15 -46.25
N GLY A 379 5.15 14.08 -47.57
CA GLY A 379 6.34 14.63 -48.19
C GLY A 379 6.50 16.03 -47.65
N SER A 380 7.71 16.32 -47.15
CA SER A 380 8.09 17.67 -46.71
C SER A 380 7.45 18.67 -47.68
N PRO A 381 6.64 19.63 -47.20
CA PRO A 381 5.84 20.49 -48.05
C PRO A 381 6.70 21.01 -49.22
N PRO A 382 6.37 20.65 -50.47
CA PRO A 382 7.15 21.09 -51.61
C PRO A 382 6.92 22.59 -51.74
N GLY A 383 7.93 23.41 -51.44
CA GLY A 383 7.89 24.81 -51.84
C GLY A 383 8.48 25.87 -50.91
N GLN A 384 8.99 25.56 -49.71
CA GLN A 384 9.79 26.55 -48.99
C GLN A 384 11.26 26.45 -49.41
N MET A 385 11.51 26.74 -50.69
CA MET A 385 12.83 27.16 -51.14
C MET A 385 13.12 28.51 -50.49
N GLY A 386 13.86 28.49 -49.38
CA GLY A 386 14.52 29.69 -48.91
C GLY A 386 15.45 30.22 -50.01
N PRO A 387 15.43 31.53 -50.31
CA PRO A 387 16.31 32.12 -51.31
C PRO A 387 17.78 31.98 -50.84
N GLY A 388 18.53 31.08 -51.46
CA GLY A 388 19.95 30.89 -51.14
C GLY A 388 20.59 29.55 -51.53
N GLN A 389 19.99 28.75 -52.43
CA GLN A 389 20.65 27.52 -52.91
C GLN A 389 21.88 27.87 -53.77
N PHE A 390 23.06 27.59 -53.23
CA PHE A 390 24.33 27.48 -53.95
C PHE A 390 24.44 26.12 -54.69
N PRO A 391 25.26 26.03 -55.75
CA PRO A 391 25.28 24.88 -56.65
C PRO A 391 25.97 23.64 -56.06
N PRO A 392 25.73 22.44 -56.64
CA PRO A 392 26.26 21.18 -56.15
C PRO A 392 27.72 21.01 -56.59
N GLY A 393 28.62 20.94 -55.62
CA GLY A 393 30.01 20.61 -55.87
C GLY A 393 30.72 20.24 -54.59
N GLN A 394 31.19 18.99 -54.54
CA GLN A 394 32.12 18.41 -53.57
C GLN A 394 31.51 17.74 -52.33
N ALA A 395 31.59 16.41 -52.35
CA ALA A 395 31.46 15.57 -51.17
C ALA A 395 32.52 15.99 -50.14
N GLN A 396 32.08 16.61 -49.05
CA GLN A 396 32.94 16.90 -47.91
C GLN A 396 33.05 15.65 -47.02
N PRO A 397 34.27 15.27 -46.60
CA PRO A 397 34.50 14.21 -45.64
C PRO A 397 33.77 14.49 -44.32
N TYR A 398 33.13 13.46 -43.77
CA TYR A 398 32.43 13.53 -42.49
C TYR A 398 33.40 13.93 -41.36
N VAL A 399 33.28 15.17 -40.87
CA VAL A 399 33.94 15.64 -39.65
C VAL A 399 32.97 15.47 -38.48
N PRO A 400 33.33 14.73 -37.42
CA PRO A 400 32.47 14.63 -36.24
C PRO A 400 32.25 16.01 -35.61
N PRO A 401 31.02 16.32 -35.16
CA PRO A 401 30.69 17.66 -34.68
C PRO A 401 31.46 17.97 -33.40
N GLN A 402 32.25 19.03 -33.48
CA GLN A 402 32.94 19.66 -32.36
C GLN A 402 31.88 20.37 -31.47
N PRO A 403 31.92 20.23 -30.14
CA PRO A 403 30.98 20.87 -29.23
C PRO A 403 31.22 22.39 -29.22
N GLY A 404 30.45 23.11 -30.04
CA GLY A 404 30.39 24.57 -30.03
C GLY A 404 29.41 25.10 -28.98
N PRO A 405 29.59 26.33 -28.48
CA PRO A 405 28.67 26.98 -27.56
C PRO A 405 27.31 27.19 -28.25
N GLY A 406 26.31 26.44 -27.79
CA GLY A 406 25.05 26.24 -28.48
C GLY A 406 24.25 27.53 -28.71
N GLN A 407 24.03 27.85 -29.98
CA GLN A 407 22.91 28.67 -30.41
C GLN A 407 21.60 27.96 -30.03
N ALA A 408 20.79 28.66 -29.23
CA ALA A 408 19.42 28.27 -28.95
C ALA A 408 18.65 28.12 -30.28
N GLY A 409 18.14 26.91 -30.53
CA GLY A 409 17.24 26.66 -31.66
C GLY A 409 15.98 27.53 -31.56
N PRO A 410 15.28 27.76 -32.69
CA PRO A 410 14.12 28.63 -32.73
C PRO A 410 13.07 28.15 -31.72
N ALA A 411 12.84 28.99 -30.72
CA ALA A 411 11.76 28.81 -29.77
C ALA A 411 10.46 28.71 -30.58
N TYR A 412 9.75 27.60 -30.42
CA TYR A 412 8.34 27.54 -30.79
C TYR A 412 7.66 28.66 -30.01
N ALA A 413 7.36 29.76 -30.71
CA ALA A 413 6.56 30.83 -30.18
C ALA A 413 5.18 30.25 -29.90
N TYR A 414 4.94 29.88 -28.64
CA TYR A 414 3.59 29.83 -28.14
C TYR A 414 2.94 31.17 -28.49
N PRO A 415 1.69 31.18 -29.01
CA PRO A 415 0.98 32.43 -29.19
C PRO A 415 1.05 33.21 -27.88
N PRO A 416 1.30 34.53 -27.92
CA PRO A 416 1.44 35.33 -26.71
C PRO A 416 0.23 35.03 -25.83
N VAL A 417 0.52 34.58 -24.61
CA VAL A 417 -0.48 34.46 -23.55
C VAL A 417 -1.12 35.84 -23.49
N GLN A 418 -2.38 35.94 -23.95
CA GLN A 418 -3.16 37.16 -23.78
C GLN A 418 -3.04 37.51 -22.30
N PRO A 419 -2.54 38.72 -21.94
CA PRO A 419 -2.50 39.13 -20.56
C PRO A 419 -3.90 38.94 -20.01
N ALA A 420 -4.01 38.12 -18.96
CA ALA A 420 -5.28 37.83 -18.31
C ALA A 420 -5.99 39.17 -18.10
N ALA A 421 -7.18 39.31 -18.68
CA ALA A 421 -7.99 40.50 -18.49
C ALA A 421 -8.02 40.80 -16.99
N SER A 422 -7.70 42.04 -16.63
CA SER A 422 -7.76 42.51 -15.25
C SER A 422 -9.07 42.04 -14.64
N PRO A 423 -9.05 41.34 -13.48
CA PRO A 423 -10.25 40.84 -12.87
C PRO A 423 -11.25 42.00 -12.71
N PRO A 424 -12.55 41.78 -13.00
CA PRO A 424 -13.55 42.82 -12.83
C PRO A 424 -13.47 43.37 -11.39
N PRO A 425 -13.69 44.68 -11.20
CA PRO A 425 -13.66 45.29 -9.88
C PRO A 425 -14.48 44.46 -8.90
N ALA A 426 -13.87 44.09 -7.78
CA ALA A 426 -14.55 43.36 -6.73
C ALA A 426 -15.82 44.15 -6.35
N GLY A 427 -16.98 43.54 -6.58
CA GLY A 427 -18.24 44.08 -6.12
C GLY A 427 -18.20 44.32 -4.60
N PRO A 428 -19.03 45.22 -4.07
CA PRO A 428 -19.09 45.48 -2.64
C PRO A 428 -19.31 44.16 -1.89
N PRO A 429 -18.62 43.96 -0.75
CA PRO A 429 -18.73 42.73 0.02
C PRO A 429 -20.20 42.49 0.40
N PRO A 430 -20.71 41.24 0.28
CA PRO A 430 -22.04 40.88 0.77
C PRO A 430 -22.18 41.33 2.22
N GLY A 431 -23.26 42.04 2.53
CA GLY A 431 -23.54 42.55 3.87
C GLY A 431 -23.43 41.42 4.90
N ALA A 432 -22.75 41.71 6.01
CA ALA A 432 -22.57 40.75 7.09
C ALA A 432 -23.93 40.19 7.54
N PRO A 433 -24.08 38.86 7.68
CA PRO A 433 -25.30 38.27 8.20
C PRO A 433 -25.58 38.80 9.62
N PRO A 434 -26.86 38.94 10.01
CA PRO A 434 -27.26 39.39 11.35
C PRO A 434 -26.56 38.54 12.42
N GLY A 435 -25.90 39.22 13.37
CA GLY A 435 -25.15 38.58 14.44
C GLY A 435 -26.02 37.60 15.24
N THR A 436 -25.50 36.40 15.47
CA THR A 436 -26.13 35.40 16.33
C THR A 436 -26.21 35.92 17.78
N PRO A 437 -27.34 35.69 18.48
CA PRO A 437 -27.50 36.11 19.87
C PRO A 437 -26.46 35.42 20.78
N PRO A 438 -26.02 36.09 21.87
CA PRO A 438 -25.05 35.53 22.79
C PRO A 438 -25.60 34.26 23.47
N PRO A 439 -24.74 33.25 23.71
CA PRO A 439 -25.16 32.03 24.39
C PRO A 439 -25.57 32.31 25.84
N PRO A 440 -26.56 31.58 26.37
CA PRO A 440 -27.00 31.73 27.76
C PRO A 440 -25.87 31.41 28.75
N ALA A 441 -25.79 32.20 29.82
CA ALA A 441 -24.80 32.04 30.88
C ALA A 441 -24.90 30.64 31.50
N GLY A 442 -23.77 29.93 31.54
CA GLY A 442 -23.67 28.61 32.14
C GLY A 442 -23.93 28.62 33.66
N PRO A 443 -24.36 27.48 34.23
CA PRO A 443 -24.63 27.36 35.66
C PRO A 443 -23.34 27.48 36.50
N PRO A 444 -23.45 27.94 37.76
CA PRO A 444 -22.32 28.15 38.65
C PRO A 444 -21.62 26.82 39.03
N PRO A 445 -20.31 26.85 39.34
CA PRO A 445 -19.54 25.65 39.70
C PRO A 445 -20.07 24.98 40.97
N GLY A 446 -20.42 23.71 40.87
CA GLY A 446 -20.83 22.86 42.00
C GLY A 446 -19.67 22.57 42.96
N ALA A 447 -20.02 22.50 44.24
CA ALA A 447 -19.14 22.20 45.37
C ALA A 447 -18.47 20.81 45.29
N PRO A 448 -17.29 20.62 45.90
CA PRO A 448 -16.57 19.34 45.87
C PRO A 448 -17.33 18.23 46.60
N THR A 449 -17.61 17.14 45.88
CA THR A 449 -18.14 15.89 46.43
C THR A 449 -17.08 15.16 47.25
N ALA A 450 -17.44 14.78 48.46
CA ALA A 450 -16.61 14.04 49.41
C ALA A 450 -16.15 12.67 48.87
N ALA A 451 -14.94 12.28 49.26
CA ALA A 451 -14.32 11.01 48.91
C ALA A 451 -15.07 9.81 49.53
N PRO A 452 -15.15 8.66 48.82
CA PRO A 452 -15.75 7.44 49.36
C PRO A 452 -14.86 6.79 50.44
N PRO A 453 -15.46 6.10 51.43
CA PRO A 453 -14.72 5.46 52.52
C PRO A 453 -13.93 4.23 52.04
N ALA A 454 -12.74 4.05 52.63
CA ALA A 454 -11.84 2.93 52.36
C ALA A 454 -12.44 1.58 52.82
N SER A 455 -12.25 0.55 51.99
CA SER A 455 -12.61 -0.83 52.29
C SER A 455 -11.75 -1.42 53.42
N PRO A 456 -12.32 -2.30 54.29
CA PRO A 456 -11.58 -2.93 55.38
C PRO A 456 -10.64 -4.06 54.89
N PRO A 457 -9.59 -4.39 55.66
CA PRO A 457 -8.64 -5.47 55.33
C PRO A 457 -9.27 -6.85 55.53
N SER A 458 -9.05 -7.74 54.57
CA SER A 458 -9.40 -9.17 54.66
C SER A 458 -8.48 -9.88 55.65
N GLN A 459 -9.07 -10.47 56.69
CA GLN A 459 -8.41 -11.22 57.75
C GLN A 459 -8.88 -12.68 57.74
N GLY A 460 -7.94 -13.62 57.82
CA GLY A 460 -8.15 -15.06 58.06
C GLY A 460 -8.15 -15.92 56.79
N GLY A 461 -7.45 -17.05 56.68
CA GLY A 461 -6.78 -17.90 57.67
C GLY A 461 -7.01 -19.37 57.25
N GLY A 462 -6.02 -20.26 57.39
CA GLY A 462 -6.23 -21.69 57.15
C GLY A 462 -4.97 -22.51 56.93
N ASP A 463 -4.37 -22.93 58.05
CA ASP A 463 -3.34 -23.96 58.15
C ASP A 463 -3.81 -25.33 57.64
N GLY A 464 -2.89 -26.12 57.09
CA GLY A 464 -3.08 -27.53 56.77
C GLY A 464 -1.75 -28.22 56.51
N ALA A 465 -1.20 -28.86 57.55
CA ALA A 465 -0.01 -29.70 57.52
C ALA A 465 -0.40 -31.17 57.72
N GLU A 466 0.10 -32.06 56.86
CA GLU A 466 0.37 -33.51 57.02
C GLU A 466 0.72 -34.00 55.59
N GLY A 467 1.86 -34.61 55.27
CA GLY A 467 2.72 -35.52 56.01
C GLY A 467 2.58 -36.91 55.37
N THR A 468 3.50 -37.30 54.49
CA THR A 468 3.86 -38.73 54.29
C THR A 468 5.24 -38.87 53.67
N ASP A 469 6.07 -39.59 54.41
CA ASP A 469 7.40 -40.08 54.08
C ASP A 469 7.38 -41.11 52.94
N GLY A 470 8.50 -41.22 52.24
CA GLY A 470 8.75 -42.28 51.26
C GLY A 470 10.19 -42.27 50.74
N ALA A 471 11.11 -42.75 51.57
CA ALA A 471 12.52 -42.96 51.22
C ALA A 471 12.74 -44.19 50.33
N GLY A 472 13.74 -44.17 49.45
CA GLY A 472 14.42 -45.39 48.99
C GLY A 472 15.13 -45.36 47.62
N GLY A 473 16.44 -45.12 47.64
CA GLY A 473 17.45 -45.71 46.72
C GLY A 473 17.50 -45.17 45.28
N THR A 474 18.63 -45.00 44.61
CA THR A 474 20.02 -45.48 44.80
C THR A 474 20.97 -44.66 43.93
N ASP A 475 22.21 -44.58 44.40
CA ASP A 475 23.41 -44.04 43.76
C ASP A 475 23.64 -44.45 42.30
N GLY A 476 24.29 -43.55 41.55
CA GLY A 476 25.09 -43.96 40.39
C GLY A 476 25.40 -42.83 39.39
N GLY A 477 26.65 -42.35 39.40
CA GLY A 477 27.27 -41.84 38.17
C GLY A 477 27.57 -40.36 38.11
N VAL A 478 28.62 -39.94 38.82
CA VAL A 478 29.33 -38.67 38.60
C VAL A 478 29.99 -38.71 37.22
N GLY A 479 29.40 -38.01 36.26
CA GLY A 479 29.98 -37.70 34.96
C GLY A 479 29.85 -36.20 34.71
N GLY A 480 30.86 -35.44 35.13
CA GLY A 480 30.93 -34.00 34.99
C GLY A 480 30.90 -33.58 33.51
N VAL A 481 29.81 -32.94 33.11
CA VAL A 481 29.72 -32.15 31.88
C VAL A 481 29.63 -30.69 32.32
N GLY A 482 30.66 -29.93 31.97
CA GLY A 482 30.78 -28.51 32.30
C GLY A 482 29.56 -27.73 31.83
N GLY A 483 28.77 -27.29 32.81
CA GLY A 483 27.69 -26.33 32.60
C GLY A 483 28.27 -24.99 32.20
N VAL A 484 28.36 -24.76 30.89
CA VAL A 484 28.43 -23.41 30.35
C VAL A 484 27.03 -22.82 30.50
N GLY A 485 26.82 -22.18 31.65
CA GLY A 485 25.67 -21.32 31.91
C GLY A 485 25.73 -20.12 30.97
N GLY A 486 25.34 -20.34 29.72
CA GLY A 486 25.03 -19.30 28.77
C GLY A 486 23.76 -18.61 29.24
N VAL A 487 23.93 -17.45 29.86
CA VAL A 487 22.89 -16.47 30.14
C VAL A 487 22.16 -16.21 28.82
N PHE A 488 21.04 -16.91 28.61
CA PHE A 488 20.10 -16.57 27.56
C PHE A 488 19.48 -15.25 27.96
N GLY A 489 20.06 -14.16 27.45
CA GLY A 489 19.43 -12.87 27.42
C GLY A 489 18.04 -12.98 26.76
N PRO A 490 17.13 -12.04 27.06
CA PRO A 490 15.79 -12.07 26.49
C PRO A 490 15.89 -12.19 24.96
N PRO A 491 15.02 -12.97 24.31
CA PRO A 491 14.87 -12.85 22.87
C PRO A 491 14.62 -11.36 22.56
N PRO A 492 15.31 -10.76 21.58
CA PRO A 492 15.02 -9.39 21.20
C PRO A 492 13.53 -9.30 20.90
N ALA A 493 12.85 -8.37 21.56
CA ALA A 493 11.51 -7.96 21.17
C ALA A 493 11.62 -7.48 19.71
N TYR A 494 11.06 -8.27 18.81
CA TYR A 494 10.94 -7.98 17.38
C TYR A 494 9.58 -7.35 17.09
#